data_AF-D9S2W0-F1
#
_entry.id   AF-D9S2W0-F1
#
_cell.length_a   1.000
_cell.length_b   1.000
_cell.length_c   1.000
_cell.angle_alpha   90.00
_cell.angle_beta   90.00
_cell.angle_gamma   90.00
#
_symmetry.space_group_name_H-M   'P 1'
#
loop_
_entity.id
_entity.type
_entity.pdbx_description
1 polymer ?
#
loop_
_entity_poly.entity_id
_entity_poly.type
_entity_poly.pdbx_seq_one_letter_code
_entity_poly.pdbx_strand_id
1 'polypeptide(L)'
;MRIIYSCYWGSYLAVVAASLHLGLIEEFDLKSILQLPFFGKLPECELGRIYYMGTDNIGRRVYIMGSKKAGRVVERALKGIAGIYDMNSNSVVFADLLPYGNVFYSIGCFLVHRLKLKTLGNAFLILGLKKSFRSIKRFVEEIKEKSE
;
A
#
# COMPACT_ATOMS: atom_id res chain seq x y z
N MET A 1 -12.89 1.97 -12.60
CA MET A 1 -11.97 2.86 -11.84
C MET A 1 -10.76 2.06 -11.35
N ARG A 2 -9.61 2.71 -11.16
CA ARG A 2 -8.36 2.10 -10.68
C ARG A 2 -7.93 2.73 -9.37
N ILE A 3 -7.53 1.93 -8.39
CA ILE A 3 -7.07 2.40 -7.07
C ILE A 3 -5.65 1.91 -6.85
N ILE A 4 -4.72 2.82 -6.61
CA ILE A 4 -3.31 2.51 -6.37
C ILE A 4 -3.00 2.85 -4.91
N TYR A 5 -2.82 1.84 -4.08
CA TYR A 5 -2.30 2.00 -2.73
C TYR A 5 -0.78 2.11 -2.77
N SER A 6 -0.24 3.17 -2.18
CA SER A 6 1.19 3.42 -2.21
C SER A 6 1.75 3.61 -0.81
N CYS A 7 2.96 3.12 -0.58
CA CYS A 7 3.75 3.51 0.58
C CYS A 7 5.23 3.57 0.19
N TYR A 8 6.14 3.71 1.16
CA TYR A 8 7.57 3.83 0.85
C TYR A 8 8.08 2.66 -0.01
N TRP A 9 7.85 1.42 0.43
CA TRP A 9 8.33 0.20 -0.23
C TRP A 9 7.27 -0.46 -1.12
N GLY A 10 5.99 -0.12 -0.96
CA GLY A 10 4.88 -0.77 -1.66
C GLY A 10 4.57 -2.20 -1.19
N SER A 11 5.44 -2.83 -0.41
CA SER A 11 5.35 -4.24 0.00
C SER A 11 4.76 -4.49 1.39
N TYR A 12 4.39 -3.44 2.13
CA TYR A 12 3.88 -3.58 3.50
C TYR A 12 2.53 -2.87 3.65
N LEU A 13 2.52 -1.60 4.07
CA LEU A 13 1.28 -0.83 4.28
C LEU A 13 0.34 -0.85 3.06
N ALA A 14 0.91 -0.71 1.85
CA ALA A 14 0.15 -0.77 0.59
C ALA A 14 -0.47 -2.15 0.33
N VAL A 15 0.27 -3.24 0.58
CA VAL A 15 -0.26 -4.60 0.49
C VAL A 15 -1.39 -4.81 1.48
N VAL A 16 -1.21 -4.43 2.74
CA VAL A 16 -2.25 -4.57 3.79
C VAL A 16 -3.50 -3.77 3.43
N ALA A 17 -3.35 -2.53 2.97
CA ALA A 17 -4.47 -1.69 2.55
C ALA A 17 -5.21 -2.26 1.33
N ALA A 18 -4.48 -2.72 0.32
CA ALA A 18 -5.07 -3.35 -0.86
C ALA A 18 -5.78 -4.66 -0.51
N SER A 19 -5.23 -5.46 0.40
CA SER A 19 -5.85 -6.69 0.87
C SER A 19 -7.12 -6.45 1.70
N LEU A 20 -7.14 -5.42 2.55
CA LEU A 20 -8.36 -4.94 3.21
C LEU A 20 -9.39 -4.46 2.19
N HIS A 21 -8.94 -3.76 1.14
CA HIS A 21 -9.84 -3.29 0.09
C HIS A 21 -10.53 -4.45 -0.62
N LEU A 22 -9.75 -5.48 -0.96
CA LEU A 22 -10.22 -6.68 -1.67
C LEU A 22 -10.93 -7.70 -0.78
N GLY A 23 -11.04 -7.46 0.53
CA GLY A 23 -11.67 -8.41 1.48
C GLY A 23 -10.85 -9.68 1.70
N LEU A 24 -9.53 -9.67 1.41
CA LEU A 24 -8.64 -10.81 1.66
C LEU A 24 -8.32 -10.96 3.16
N ILE A 25 -8.42 -9.86 3.89
CA ILE A 25 -8.32 -9.80 5.34
C ILE A 25 -9.34 -8.78 5.85
N GLU A 26 -9.84 -8.99 7.06
CA GLU A 26 -10.77 -8.06 7.72
C GLU A 26 -10.22 -7.54 9.04
N GLU A 27 -9.53 -8.41 9.78
CA GLU A 27 -8.91 -8.12 11.06
C GLU A 27 -7.41 -8.40 11.02
N PHE A 28 -6.70 -7.92 12.04
CA PHE A 28 -5.27 -8.18 12.14
C PHE A 28 -5.02 -9.65 12.51
N ASP A 29 -4.73 -10.46 11.50
CA ASP A 29 -4.20 -11.81 11.68
C ASP A 29 -2.81 -11.92 11.07
N LEU A 30 -1.82 -12.24 11.90
CA LEU A 30 -0.43 -12.33 11.48
C LEU A 30 -0.24 -13.41 10.42
N LYS A 31 -0.88 -14.57 10.58
CA LYS A 31 -0.68 -15.70 9.67
C LYS A 31 -1.17 -15.35 8.27
N SER A 32 -2.35 -14.75 8.18
CA SER A 32 -2.95 -14.27 6.93
C SER A 32 -2.11 -13.17 6.29
N ILE A 33 -1.65 -12.18 7.07
CA ILE A 33 -0.82 -11.08 6.56
C ILE A 33 0.49 -11.59 5.93
N LEU A 34 1.16 -12.55 6.57
CA LEU A 34 2.41 -13.13 6.06
C LEU A 34 2.21 -13.92 4.75
N GLN A 35 1.00 -14.40 4.50
CA GLN A 35 0.64 -15.14 3.29
C GLN A 35 0.17 -14.23 2.14
N LEU A 36 -0.07 -12.94 2.41
CA LEU A 36 -0.54 -12.01 1.39
C LEU A 36 0.42 -11.94 0.18
N PRO A 37 -0.13 -11.75 -1.03
CA PRO A 37 0.69 -11.52 -2.19
C PRO A 37 1.52 -10.25 -2.01
N PHE A 38 2.75 -10.27 -2.49
CA PHE A 38 3.72 -9.17 -2.43
C PHE A 38 4.18 -8.70 -1.03
N PHE A 39 3.63 -9.24 0.07
CA PHE A 39 4.02 -8.83 1.43
C PHE A 39 5.52 -9.07 1.68
N GLY A 40 6.27 -7.99 1.89
CA GLY A 40 7.73 -8.02 2.07
C GLY A 40 8.54 -8.58 0.89
N LYS A 41 7.92 -8.72 -0.30
CA LYS A 41 8.52 -9.41 -1.47
C LYS A 41 8.95 -8.47 -2.60
N LEU A 42 8.59 -7.18 -2.57
CA LEU A 42 9.00 -6.25 -3.62
C LEU A 42 10.43 -5.74 -3.37
N PRO A 43 11.36 -5.90 -4.33
CA PRO A 43 12.72 -5.41 -4.20
C PRO A 43 12.82 -3.90 -4.48
N GLU A 44 13.91 -3.26 -4.03
CA GLU A 44 14.12 -1.82 -4.20
C GLU A 44 14.22 -1.40 -5.68
N CYS A 45 14.72 -2.26 -6.57
CA CYS A 45 14.80 -1.98 -8.01
C CYS A 45 13.44 -1.86 -8.70
N GLU A 46 12.36 -2.31 -8.06
CA GLU A 46 10.99 -2.28 -8.59
C GLU A 46 10.17 -1.09 -8.06
N LEU A 47 10.79 -0.16 -7.32
CA LEU A 47 10.12 1.06 -6.88
C LEU A 47 9.66 1.89 -8.08
N GLY A 48 8.44 2.44 -7.97
CA GLY A 48 7.74 3.12 -9.06
C GLY A 48 6.93 2.20 -9.97
N ARG A 49 7.10 0.87 -9.89
CA ARG A 49 6.27 -0.07 -10.64
C ARG A 49 4.91 -0.28 -9.96
N ILE A 50 3.86 -0.29 -10.78
CA ILE A 50 2.48 -0.55 -10.37
C ILE A 50 2.19 -2.04 -10.53
N TYR A 51 1.76 -2.69 -9.46
CA TYR A 51 1.41 -4.10 -9.44
C TYR A 51 -0.08 -4.28 -9.25
N TYR A 52 -0.70 -5.12 -10.09
CA TYR A 52 -2.10 -5.48 -9.94
C TYR A 52 -2.29 -6.46 -8.78
N MET A 53 -3.25 -6.17 -7.91
CA MET A 53 -3.56 -6.97 -6.73
C MET A 53 -4.86 -7.77 -6.89
N GLY A 54 -5.86 -7.19 -7.56
CA GLY A 54 -7.16 -7.82 -7.74
C GLY A 54 -8.24 -6.84 -8.19
N THR A 55 -9.46 -7.34 -8.31
CA THR A 55 -10.65 -6.54 -8.59
C THR A 55 -11.64 -6.75 -7.45
N ASP A 56 -12.22 -5.68 -6.92
CA ASP A 56 -13.20 -5.76 -5.84
C ASP A 56 -14.59 -6.21 -6.33
N ASN A 57 -15.55 -6.32 -5.41
CA ASN A 57 -16.91 -6.80 -5.67
C ASN A 57 -17.75 -5.88 -6.58
N ILE A 58 -17.29 -4.66 -6.86
CA ILE A 58 -17.97 -3.68 -7.72
C ILE A 58 -17.14 -3.30 -8.95
N GLY A 59 -16.11 -4.09 -9.27
CA GLY A 59 -15.36 -3.98 -10.53
C GLY A 59 -14.21 -2.98 -10.52
N ARG A 60 -13.79 -2.46 -9.36
CA ARG A 60 -12.64 -1.56 -9.23
C ARG A 60 -11.36 -2.37 -9.21
N ARG A 61 -10.39 -1.97 -10.03
CA ARG A 61 -9.08 -2.63 -10.11
C ARG A 61 -8.16 -2.03 -9.06
N VAL A 62 -7.63 -2.87 -8.17
CA VAL A 62 -6.77 -2.48 -7.05
C VAL A 62 -5.33 -2.83 -7.37
N TYR A 63 -4.44 -1.89 -7.07
CA TYR A 63 -3.01 -1.97 -7.35
C TYR A 63 -2.19 -1.52 -6.13
N ILE A 64 -0.91 -1.90 -6.12
CA ILE A 64 0.08 -1.44 -5.15
C ILE A 64 1.29 -0.83 -5.85
N MET A 65 1.98 0.09 -5.17
CA MET A 65 3.21 0.71 -5.65
C MET A 65 4.12 1.16 -4.49
N GLY A 66 5.43 1.06 -4.68
CA GLY A 66 6.41 1.69 -3.80
C GLY A 66 6.84 3.05 -4.34
N SER A 67 6.65 4.13 -3.58
CA SER A 67 6.91 5.52 -4.02
C SER A 67 7.97 6.26 -3.21
N LYS A 68 8.65 5.60 -2.26
CA LYS A 68 9.52 6.25 -1.26
C LYS A 68 8.79 7.41 -0.57
N LYS A 69 9.28 8.64 -0.77
CA LYS A 69 8.70 9.89 -0.27
C LYS A 69 8.10 10.75 -1.38
N ALA A 70 7.96 10.21 -2.59
CA ALA A 70 7.52 10.92 -3.78
C ALA A 70 6.02 10.77 -4.06
N GLY A 71 5.20 10.32 -3.10
CA GLY A 71 3.77 10.08 -3.28
C GLY A 71 3.03 11.23 -3.98
N ARG A 72 3.22 12.47 -3.51
CA ARG A 72 2.61 13.68 -4.13
C ARG A 72 3.05 13.92 -5.58
N VAL A 73 4.33 13.67 -5.90
CA VAL A 73 4.85 13.84 -7.26
C VAL A 73 4.24 12.78 -8.17
N VAL A 74 4.19 11.52 -7.70
CA VAL A 74 3.61 10.43 -8.48
C VAL A 74 2.10 10.63 -8.68
N GLU A 75 1.36 11.07 -7.67
CA GLU A 75 -0.07 11.41 -7.82
C GLU A 75 -0.28 12.45 -8.92
N ARG A 76 0.49 13.55 -8.92
CA ARG A 76 0.39 14.59 -9.94
C ARG A 76 0.75 14.07 -11.33
N ALA A 77 1.80 13.25 -11.44
CA ALA A 77 2.20 12.64 -12.70
C ALA A 77 1.10 11.70 -13.25
N LEU A 78 0.49 10.87 -12.40
CA LEU A 78 -0.61 9.99 -12.78
C LEU A 78 -1.84 10.77 -13.25
N LYS A 79 -2.19 11.87 -12.56
CA LYS A 79 -3.27 12.77 -13.01
C LYS A 79 -2.96 13.44 -14.34
N GLY A 80 -1.71 13.87 -14.55
CA GLY A 80 -1.26 14.42 -15.83
C GLY A 80 -1.37 13.41 -16.97
N ILE A 81 -0.91 12.17 -16.74
CA ILE A 81 -1.04 11.07 -17.72
C ILE A 81 -2.51 10.78 -18.01
N ALA A 82 -3.37 10.73 -16.99
CA ALA A 82 -4.81 10.55 -17.19
C ALA A 82 -5.39 11.65 -18.10
N GLY A 83 -4.98 12.91 -17.90
CA GLY A 83 -5.37 14.03 -18.77
C GLY A 83 -4.88 13.90 -20.21
N ILE A 84 -3.64 13.42 -20.44
CA ILE A 84 -3.10 13.22 -21.79
C ILE A 84 -3.91 12.21 -22.60
N TYR A 85 -4.46 11.19 -21.93
CA TYR A 85 -5.26 10.13 -22.57
C TYR A 85 -6.77 10.37 -22.46
N ASP A 86 -7.21 11.60 -22.18
CA ASP A 86 -8.62 11.98 -21.99
C ASP A 86 -9.38 11.07 -21.01
N MET A 87 -8.66 10.51 -20.04
CA MET A 87 -9.26 9.74 -18.97
C MET A 87 -9.90 10.70 -17.99
N ASN A 88 -11.11 10.38 -17.54
CA ASN A 88 -11.78 11.13 -16.48
C ASN A 88 -10.84 11.27 -15.26
N SER A 89 -10.81 12.43 -14.60
CA SER A 89 -9.93 12.72 -13.46
C SER A 89 -10.12 11.75 -12.30
N ASN A 90 -11.30 11.13 -12.20
CA ASN A 90 -11.63 10.12 -11.18
C ASN A 90 -11.35 8.68 -11.65
N SER A 91 -10.72 8.49 -12.81
CA SER A 91 -10.41 7.16 -13.34
C SER A 91 -9.31 6.43 -12.56
N VAL A 92 -8.44 7.18 -11.87
CA VAL A 92 -7.32 6.69 -11.06
C VAL A 92 -7.29 7.41 -9.71
N VAL A 93 -7.40 6.65 -8.63
CA VAL A 93 -7.25 7.14 -7.25
C VAL A 93 -5.88 6.70 -6.74
N PHE A 94 -5.08 7.67 -6.29
CA PHE A 94 -3.79 7.41 -5.66
C PHE A 94 -3.93 7.57 -4.14
N ALA A 95 -3.74 6.47 -3.40
CA ALA A 95 -3.94 6.41 -1.96
C ALA A 95 -2.59 6.26 -1.24
N ASP A 96 -2.06 7.37 -0.72
CA ASP A 96 -0.76 7.41 -0.04
C ASP A 96 -0.87 7.00 1.44
N LEU A 97 -0.23 5.88 1.78
CA LEU A 97 -0.15 5.33 3.13
C LEU A 97 1.11 5.74 3.88
N LEU A 98 2.00 6.56 3.30
CA LEU A 98 3.20 7.03 3.98
C LEU A 98 2.91 7.66 5.37
N PRO A 99 1.83 8.46 5.57
CA PRO A 99 1.49 9.02 6.88
C PRO A 99 1.09 7.99 7.95
N TYR A 100 0.73 6.76 7.54
CA TYR A 100 0.30 5.70 8.46
C TYR A 100 1.49 4.87 8.98
N GLY A 101 2.70 5.15 8.52
CA GLY A 101 3.93 4.60 9.10
C GLY A 101 4.20 5.19 10.49
N ASN A 102 4.60 4.35 11.44
CA ASN A 102 5.01 4.77 12.78
C ASN A 102 6.48 4.43 13.07
N VAL A 103 6.99 4.81 14.24
CA VAL A 103 8.40 4.60 14.61
C VAL A 103 8.80 3.12 14.57
N PHE A 104 7.96 2.21 15.06
CA PHE A 104 8.23 0.76 15.01
C PHE A 104 8.33 0.26 13.56
N TYR A 105 7.41 0.70 12.69
CA TYR A 105 7.45 0.39 11.27
C TYR A 105 8.74 0.91 10.60
N SER A 106 9.14 2.14 10.91
CA SER A 106 10.37 2.75 10.36
C SER A 106 11.63 2.02 10.82
N ILE A 107 11.73 1.68 12.11
CA ILE A 107 12.83 0.88 12.66
C ILE A 107 12.85 -0.50 11.99
N GLY A 108 11.69 -1.15 11.86
CA GLY A 108 11.59 -2.44 11.19
C GLY A 108 12.07 -2.39 9.74
N CYS A 109 11.62 -1.39 8.97
CA CYS A 109 12.11 -1.15 7.61
C CYS A 109 13.62 -0.96 7.57
N PHE A 110 14.18 -0.16 8.48
CA PHE A 110 15.61 0.09 8.56
C PHE A 110 16.39 -1.20 8.84
N LEU A 111 15.95 -1.99 9.82
CA LEU A 111 16.58 -3.27 10.17
C LEU A 111 16.56 -4.27 9.00
N VAL A 112 15.43 -4.40 8.30
CA VAL A 112 15.28 -5.32 7.16
C VAL A 112 16.10 -4.86 5.96
N HIS A 113 15.96 -3.60 5.54
CA HIS A 113 16.50 -3.13 4.27
C HIS A 113 17.94 -2.60 4.36
N ARG A 114 18.35 -2.03 5.50
CA ARG A 114 19.71 -1.47 5.67
C ARG A 114 20.65 -2.45 6.38
N LEU A 115 20.20 -3.05 7.48
CA LEU A 115 21.04 -3.93 8.29
C LEU A 115 20.90 -5.41 7.92
N LYS A 116 19.96 -5.78 7.04
CA LYS A 116 19.66 -7.17 6.65
C LYS A 116 19.28 -8.09 7.83
N LEU A 117 18.90 -7.52 8.97
CA LEU A 117 18.48 -8.24 10.18
C LEU A 117 16.99 -8.59 10.07
N LYS A 118 16.67 -9.56 9.20
CA LYS A 118 15.29 -9.90 8.81
C LYS A 118 14.40 -10.28 10.00
N THR A 119 14.87 -11.14 10.91
CA THR A 119 14.05 -11.63 12.02
C THR A 119 13.63 -10.50 12.96
N LEU A 120 14.60 -9.70 13.43
CA LEU A 120 14.33 -8.58 14.32
C LEU A 120 13.54 -7.48 13.60
N GLY A 121 13.92 -7.15 12.37
CA GLY A 121 13.21 -6.15 11.58
C GLY A 121 11.75 -6.51 11.30
N ASN A 122 11.46 -7.79 11.03
CA ASN A 122 10.10 -8.27 10.85
C ASN A 122 9.27 -8.14 12.14
N ALA A 123 9.84 -8.41 13.32
CA ALA A 123 9.13 -8.22 14.58
C ALA A 123 8.69 -6.75 14.77
N PHE A 124 9.60 -5.79 14.52
CA PHE A 124 9.28 -4.36 14.56
C PHE A 124 8.26 -3.94 13.49
N LEU A 125 8.37 -4.47 12.27
CA LEU A 125 7.40 -4.22 11.19
C LEU A 125 6.00 -4.69 11.58
N ILE A 126 5.87 -5.91 12.11
CA ILE A 126 4.60 -6.49 12.52
C ILE A 126 3.97 -5.66 13.64
N LEU A 127 4.75 -5.27 14.65
CA LEU A 127 4.28 -4.38 15.73
C LEU A 127 3.80 -3.03 15.18
N GLY A 128 4.56 -2.45 14.26
CA GLY A 128 4.20 -1.20 13.59
C GLY A 128 2.90 -1.34 12.79
N LEU A 129 2.75 -2.41 12.01
CA LEU A 129 1.54 -2.71 11.24
C LEU A 129 0.33 -2.90 12.15
N LYS A 130 0.47 -3.69 13.24
CA LYS A 130 -0.61 -3.92 14.20
C LYS A 130 -1.11 -2.60 14.81
N LYS A 131 -0.19 -1.70 15.16
CA LYS A 131 -0.53 -0.39 15.73
C LYS A 131 -1.27 0.52 14.73
N SER A 132 -0.89 0.49 13.46
CA SER A 132 -1.52 1.31 12.42
C SER A 132 -2.74 0.64 11.77
N PHE A 133 -3.01 -0.64 12.05
CA PHE A 133 -4.00 -1.44 11.31
C PHE A 133 -5.39 -0.81 11.28
N ARG A 134 -5.90 -0.37 12.45
CA ARG A 134 -7.23 0.28 12.54
C ARG A 134 -7.30 1.55 11.69
N SER A 135 -6.25 2.37 11.72
CA SER A 135 -6.18 3.61 10.92
C SER A 135 -6.11 3.32 9.42
N ILE A 136 -5.40 2.26 9.03
CA ILE A 136 -5.34 1.80 7.62
C ILE A 136 -6.71 1.30 7.17
N LYS A 137 -7.40 0.49 8.00
CA LYS A 137 -8.75 -0.01 7.69
C LYS A 137 -9.73 1.14 7.45
N ARG A 138 -9.77 2.12 8.36
CA ARG A 138 -10.56 3.35 8.18
C ARG A 138 -10.21 4.11 6.91
N PHE A 139 -8.92 4.26 6.60
CA PHE A 139 -8.50 4.93 5.36
C PHE A 139 -8.95 4.17 4.11
N VAL A 140 -8.93 2.84 4.14
CA VAL A 140 -9.44 2.01 3.04
C VAL A 140 -10.95 2.22 2.85
N GLU A 141 -11.71 2.29 3.94
CA GLU A 141 -13.16 2.61 3.91
C GLU A 141 -13.41 3.99 3.30
N GLU A 142 -12.68 5.03 3.75
CA GLU A 142 -12.77 6.38 3.17
C GLU A 142 -12.43 6.42 1.67
N ILE A 143 -11.45 5.61 1.24
CA ILE A 143 -11.12 5.47 -0.19
C ILE A 143 -12.24 4.74 -0.93
N LYS A 144 -12.87 3.72 -0.36
CA LYS A 144 -14.00 3.02 -0.99
C LYS A 144 -15.19 3.97 -1.21
N GLU A 145 -15.51 4.79 -0.22
CA GLU A 145 -16.63 5.76 -0.28
C GLU A 145 -16.37 6.88 -1.29
N LYS A 146 -15.18 7.50 -1.28
CA LYS A 146 -14.82 8.58 -2.24
C LYS A 146 -14.80 8.15 -3.70
N SER A 147 -14.82 6.84 -3.91
CA SER A 147 -14.62 6.20 -5.20
C SER A 147 -15.89 5.48 -5.67
N GLU A 148 -17.01 5.63 -4.95
CA GLU A 148 -18.38 5.34 -5.42
C GLU A 148 -18.83 6.39 -6.43
#